data_AF-A0A3B9XVC4-F1
#
_entry.id   AF-A0A3B9XVC4-F1
#
_cell.length_a   1.000
_cell.length_b   1.000
_cell.length_c   1.000
_cell.angle_alpha   90.00
_cell.angle_beta   90.00
_cell.angle_gamma   90.00
#
_symmetry.space_group_name_H-M   'P 1'
#
loop_
_entity.id
_entity.type
_entity.pdbx_description
1 polymer ?
#
loop_
_entity_poly.entity_id
_entity_poly.type
_entity_poly.pdbx_seq_one_letter_code
_entity_poly.pdbx_strand_id
1 'polypeptide(L)'
;MVLAMFAVLAVVVIGRLIYLQVESQAFLQDQGDRRVVRVERIPAYRGLIEDRNGEPLAVSTPVQTLWANPQELIDAQYAWGFLAKSTGVSESSLRDRILRNQEKQFIYLRRHMNPSKADDILGRHIPGVYSIEEHRRYYPAGEVTSHLVGFTNIDEEGQEGIELSFDEFLKGEAGKKRVIKDLRRRIVKDVGLIKPAAPGTDITLSIDLRAQYLAYRELLSAVTEYRASSGSAVAIDIKTGEVLALVNQPSYNPNNRTRGDVPNFRNRALTDVFEPGSTVKPFTVAAALSSGKWKAYSKLDTSPG
;
A
#
# COMPACT_ATOMS: atom_id res chain seq x y z
N MET A 1 -39.22 -48.28 -48.66
CA MET A 1 -37.83 -47.78 -48.80
C MET A 1 -37.62 -46.45 -48.09
N VAL A 2 -38.43 -45.42 -48.35
CA VAL A 2 -38.28 -44.09 -47.71
C VAL A 2 -38.31 -44.16 -46.17
N LEU A 3 -39.23 -44.95 -45.61
CA LEU A 3 -39.38 -45.08 -44.15
C LEU A 3 -38.16 -45.73 -43.46
N ALA A 4 -37.51 -46.68 -44.12
CA ALA A 4 -36.28 -47.30 -43.62
C ALA A 4 -35.09 -46.34 -43.68
N MET A 5 -35.02 -45.50 -44.72
CA MET A 5 -34.01 -44.45 -44.84
C MET A 5 -34.13 -43.41 -43.71
N PHE A 6 -35.36 -42.98 -43.39
CA PHE A 6 -35.61 -42.08 -42.26
C PHE A 6 -35.27 -42.72 -40.91
N ALA A 7 -35.57 -44.01 -40.72
CA ALA A 7 -35.23 -44.73 -39.49
C ALA A 7 -33.70 -44.82 -39.28
N VAL A 8 -32.94 -45.13 -40.33
CA VAL A 8 -31.47 -45.15 -40.27
C VAL A 8 -30.91 -43.77 -39.98
N LEU A 9 -31.44 -42.72 -40.63
CA LEU A 9 -31.03 -41.34 -40.37
C LEU A 9 -31.30 -40.94 -38.91
N ALA A 10 -32.46 -41.30 -38.38
CA ALA A 10 -32.82 -41.03 -36.98
C ALA A 10 -31.87 -41.75 -36.01
N VAL A 11 -31.53 -43.01 -36.26
CA VAL A 11 -30.56 -43.75 -35.44
C VAL A 11 -29.18 -43.12 -35.49
N VAL A 12 -28.73 -42.64 -36.66
CA VAL A 12 -27.44 -41.93 -36.79
C VAL A 12 -27.44 -40.62 -36.02
N VAL A 13 -28.52 -39.84 -36.08
CA VAL A 13 -28.65 -38.58 -35.32
C VAL A 13 -28.72 -38.84 -33.82
N ILE A 14 -29.50 -39.82 -33.37
CA ILE A 14 -29.61 -40.21 -31.96
C ILE A 14 -28.27 -40.74 -31.45
N GLY A 15 -27.60 -41.61 -32.22
CA GLY A 15 -26.26 -42.10 -31.89
C GLY A 15 -25.23 -40.98 -31.80
N ARG A 16 -25.31 -39.98 -32.69
CA ARG A 16 -24.45 -38.79 -32.63
C ARG A 16 -24.76 -37.92 -31.41
N LEU A 17 -26.04 -37.77 -31.04
CA LEU A 17 -26.45 -37.05 -29.84
C LEU A 17 -25.97 -37.74 -28.58
N ILE A 18 -26.12 -39.07 -28.47
CA ILE A 18 -25.60 -39.85 -27.33
C ILE A 18 -24.08 -39.75 -27.26
N TYR A 19 -23.37 -39.87 -28.40
CA TYR A 19 -21.91 -39.70 -28.45
C TYR A 19 -21.48 -38.30 -27.97
N LEU A 20 -22.15 -37.24 -28.42
CA LEU A 20 -21.87 -35.89 -27.95
C LEU A 20 -22.22 -35.72 -26.47
N GLN A 21 -23.31 -36.30 -26.00
CA GLN A 21 -23.77 -36.14 -24.61
C GLN A 21 -22.93 -36.94 -23.61
N VAL A 22 -22.38 -38.10 -24.00
CA VAL A 22 -21.57 -38.96 -23.11
C VAL A 22 -20.08 -38.59 -23.15
N GLU A 23 -19.51 -38.37 -24.34
CA GLU A 23 -18.06 -38.13 -24.50
C GLU A 23 -17.70 -36.65 -24.32
N SER A 24 -18.56 -35.74 -24.81
CA SER A 24 -18.22 -34.32 -24.92
C SER A 24 -18.87 -33.41 -23.89
N GLN A 25 -19.70 -33.91 -22.98
CA GLN A 25 -20.28 -33.08 -21.91
C GLN A 25 -19.19 -32.50 -21.00
N ALA A 26 -18.20 -33.31 -20.58
CA ALA A 26 -17.07 -32.82 -19.79
C ALA A 26 -16.15 -31.86 -20.57
N PHE A 27 -15.91 -32.13 -21.87
CA PHE A 27 -15.06 -31.28 -22.73
C PHE A 27 -15.74 -29.94 -23.10
N LEU A 28 -17.03 -29.95 -23.41
CA LEU A 28 -17.82 -28.75 -23.74
C LEU A 28 -18.15 -27.90 -22.51
N GLN A 29 -18.40 -28.53 -21.36
CA GLN A 29 -18.52 -27.81 -20.09
C GLN A 29 -17.19 -27.18 -19.67
N ASP A 30 -16.06 -27.89 -19.77
CA ASP A 30 -14.74 -27.32 -19.48
C ASP A 30 -14.37 -26.17 -20.45
N GLN A 31 -14.69 -26.27 -21.74
CA GLN A 31 -14.55 -25.16 -22.69
C GLN A 31 -15.45 -23.96 -22.36
N GLY A 32 -16.67 -24.19 -21.88
CA GLY A 32 -17.60 -23.15 -21.43
C GLY A 32 -17.13 -22.49 -20.13
N ASP A 33 -16.72 -23.29 -19.16
CA ASP A 33 -16.21 -22.84 -17.86
C ASP A 33 -14.90 -22.07 -18.01
N ARG A 34 -13.98 -22.49 -18.90
CA ARG A 34 -12.76 -21.73 -19.21
C ARG A 34 -13.02 -20.34 -19.79
N ARG A 35 -14.17 -20.11 -20.43
CA ARG A 35 -14.54 -18.80 -20.99
C ARG A 35 -15.19 -17.88 -19.96
N VAL A 36 -15.82 -18.43 -18.93
CA VAL A 36 -16.61 -17.66 -17.95
C VAL A 36 -15.95 -17.58 -16.57
N VAL A 37 -15.21 -18.61 -16.15
CA VAL A 37 -14.53 -18.67 -14.87
C VAL A 37 -13.23 -17.85 -14.92
N ARG A 38 -13.14 -16.85 -14.06
CA ARG A 38 -11.95 -16.01 -13.89
C ARG A 38 -11.30 -16.26 -12.54
N VAL A 39 -9.98 -16.16 -12.49
CA VAL A 39 -9.23 -16.16 -11.24
C VAL A 39 -9.12 -14.72 -10.77
N GLU A 40 -9.70 -14.43 -9.61
CA GLU A 40 -9.60 -13.13 -8.95
C GLU A 40 -8.65 -13.20 -7.76
N ARG A 41 -7.92 -12.11 -7.54
CA ARG A 41 -7.03 -11.94 -6.40
C ARG A 41 -7.87 -11.55 -5.19
N ILE A 42 -7.67 -12.23 -4.06
CA ILE A 42 -8.18 -11.78 -2.77
C ILE A 42 -7.07 -10.92 -2.15
N PRO A 43 -7.28 -9.60 -1.97
CA PRO A 43 -6.27 -8.75 -1.35
C PRO A 43 -5.98 -9.22 0.07
N ALA A 44 -4.70 -9.17 0.47
CA ALA A 44 -4.30 -9.39 1.84
C ALA A 44 -4.22 -8.04 2.55
N TYR A 45 -4.51 -8.05 3.85
CA TYR A 45 -4.33 -6.87 4.68
C TYR A 45 -2.86 -6.73 5.05
N ARG A 46 -2.32 -5.53 4.89
CA ARG A 46 -0.99 -5.23 5.40
C ARG A 46 -1.05 -5.10 6.93
N GLY A 47 -0.12 -5.74 7.64
CA GLY A 47 -0.09 -5.79 9.11
C GLY A 47 -0.10 -4.39 9.74
N LEU A 48 -0.69 -4.24 10.92
CA LEU A 48 -0.71 -3.01 11.73
C LEU A 48 0.70 -2.66 12.19
N ILE A 49 1.07 -1.38 12.16
CA ILE A 49 2.25 -0.89 12.90
C ILE A 49 1.72 -0.07 14.07
N GLU A 50 2.15 -0.39 15.27
CA GLU A 50 1.73 0.27 16.50
C GLU A 50 2.93 0.66 17.38
N ASP A 51 2.71 1.60 18.30
CA ASP A 51 3.67 1.96 19.33
C ASP A 51 3.70 0.90 20.44
N ARG A 52 4.62 1.05 21.40
CA ARG A 52 4.77 0.11 22.53
C ARG A 52 3.55 -0.01 23.45
N ASN A 53 2.59 0.90 23.33
CA ASN A 53 1.37 0.99 24.13
C ASN A 53 0.12 0.58 23.31
N GLY A 54 0.27 0.16 22.05
CA GLY A 54 -0.82 -0.23 21.16
C GLY A 54 -1.45 0.92 20.37
N GLU A 55 -0.83 2.09 20.33
CA GLU A 55 -1.33 3.21 19.53
C GLU A 55 -1.00 3.00 18.04
N PRO A 56 -1.99 3.10 17.13
CA PRO A 56 -1.76 2.81 15.72
C PRO A 56 -0.92 3.89 15.03
N LEU A 57 0.19 3.47 14.41
CA LEU A 57 1.12 4.32 13.67
C LEU A 57 0.95 4.19 12.15
N ALA A 58 0.59 3.00 11.66
CA ALA A 58 0.19 2.78 10.28
C ALA A 58 -0.93 1.74 10.21
N VAL A 59 -2.02 2.08 9.53
CA VAL A 59 -3.22 1.25 9.39
C VAL A 59 -3.59 1.09 7.92
N SER A 60 -4.08 -0.09 7.54
CA SER A 60 -4.59 -0.34 6.19
C SER A 60 -6.08 -0.01 6.15
N THR A 61 -6.42 0.98 5.35
CA THR A 61 -7.79 1.48 5.20
C THR A 61 -8.38 1.00 3.87
N PRO A 62 -9.66 0.57 3.84
CA PRO A 62 -10.31 0.17 2.60
C PRO A 62 -10.53 1.40 1.71
N VAL A 63 -10.16 1.27 0.44
CA VAL A 63 -10.37 2.28 -0.61
C VAL A 63 -10.92 1.62 -1.86
N GLN A 64 -11.51 2.42 -2.74
CA GLN A 64 -11.96 1.92 -4.03
C GLN A 64 -11.10 2.47 -5.15
N THR A 65 -10.70 1.60 -6.07
CA THR A 65 -10.05 1.99 -7.31
C THR A 65 -11.03 1.85 -8.45
N LEU A 66 -11.31 2.99 -9.09
CA LEU A 66 -12.16 3.05 -10.28
C LEU A 66 -11.32 2.72 -11.51
N TRP A 67 -11.84 1.82 -12.32
CA TRP A 67 -11.30 1.46 -13.62
C TRP A 67 -12.41 1.41 -14.65
N ALA A 68 -12.04 1.44 -15.92
CA ALA A 68 -12.98 1.37 -17.02
C ALA A 68 -12.58 0.35 -18.08
N ASN A 69 -13.58 -0.17 -18.78
CA ASN A 69 -13.43 -0.85 -20.05
C ASN A 69 -13.67 0.15 -21.19
N PRO A 70 -12.61 0.59 -21.91
CA PRO A 70 -12.74 1.51 -23.05
C PRO A 70 -13.73 1.06 -24.13
N GLN A 71 -13.86 -0.26 -24.36
CA GLN A 71 -14.77 -0.82 -25.37
C GLN A 71 -16.24 -0.58 -25.04
N GLU A 72 -16.59 -0.43 -23.76
CA GLU A 72 -17.96 -0.15 -23.30
C GLU A 72 -18.16 1.34 -23.01
N LEU A 73 -17.12 2.00 -22.50
CA LEU A 73 -17.17 3.42 -22.12
C LEU A 73 -17.27 4.34 -23.34
N ILE A 74 -16.92 3.86 -24.54
CA ILE A 74 -17.04 4.60 -25.81
C ILE A 74 -18.50 4.93 -26.16
N ASP A 75 -19.45 4.10 -25.74
CA ASP A 75 -20.88 4.30 -25.96
C ASP A 75 -21.47 5.29 -24.95
N ALA A 76 -20.75 5.59 -23.87
CA ALA A 76 -21.15 6.48 -22.79
C ALA A 76 -20.45 7.84 -22.83
N GLN A 77 -20.28 8.43 -24.02
CA GLN A 77 -19.59 9.72 -24.19
C GLN A 77 -20.21 10.86 -23.38
N TYR A 78 -21.54 10.82 -23.19
CA TYR A 78 -22.26 11.78 -22.35
C TYR A 78 -21.77 11.82 -20.90
N ALA A 79 -21.13 10.74 -20.41
CA ALA A 79 -20.65 10.63 -19.04
C ALA A 79 -19.19 11.09 -18.86
N TRP A 80 -18.45 11.36 -19.95
CA TRP A 80 -17.01 11.65 -19.87
C TRP A 80 -16.70 12.93 -19.10
N GLY A 81 -17.46 14.02 -19.32
CA GLY A 81 -17.27 15.26 -18.57
C GLY A 81 -17.52 15.08 -17.07
N PHE A 82 -18.53 14.28 -16.70
CA PHE A 82 -18.78 13.92 -15.30
C PHE A 82 -17.64 13.08 -14.71
N LEU A 83 -17.20 12.03 -15.41
CA LEU A 83 -16.10 11.18 -14.95
C LEU A 83 -14.80 11.97 -14.79
N ALA A 84 -14.49 12.85 -15.73
CA ALA A 84 -13.32 13.71 -15.68
C ALA A 84 -13.33 14.59 -14.42
N LYS A 85 -14.44 15.29 -14.18
CA LYS A 85 -14.62 16.13 -13.00
C LYS A 85 -14.51 15.33 -11.70
N SER A 86 -15.17 14.18 -11.63
CA SER A 86 -15.22 13.35 -10.41
C SER A 86 -13.89 12.64 -10.11
N THR A 87 -13.09 12.35 -11.14
CA THR A 87 -11.76 11.72 -10.99
C THR A 87 -10.61 12.74 -10.91
N GLY A 88 -10.91 14.03 -11.09
CA GLY A 88 -9.95 15.13 -10.99
C GLY A 88 -9.00 15.24 -12.18
N VAL A 89 -9.41 14.78 -13.36
CA VAL A 89 -8.66 14.90 -14.62
C VAL A 89 -9.38 15.81 -15.60
N SER A 90 -8.67 16.38 -16.57
CA SER A 90 -9.34 17.14 -17.62
C SER A 90 -10.13 16.22 -18.56
N GLU A 91 -11.25 16.72 -19.07
CA GLU A 91 -12.09 15.96 -20.00
C GLU A 91 -11.33 15.60 -21.28
N SER A 92 -10.50 16.52 -21.78
CA SER A 92 -9.61 16.25 -22.93
C SER A 92 -8.63 15.11 -22.66
N SER A 93 -7.98 15.11 -21.49
CA SER A 93 -7.03 14.06 -21.12
C SER A 93 -7.71 12.70 -20.97
N LEU A 94 -8.91 12.67 -20.36
CA LEU A 94 -9.69 11.44 -20.23
C LEU A 94 -10.14 10.92 -21.60
N ARG A 95 -10.67 11.79 -22.46
CA ARG A 95 -11.07 11.45 -23.83
C ARG A 95 -9.90 10.85 -24.61
N ASP A 96 -8.76 11.52 -24.67
CA ASP A 96 -7.59 11.04 -25.39
C ASP A 96 -7.09 9.70 -24.83
N ARG A 97 -7.18 9.52 -23.51
CA ARG A 97 -6.82 8.26 -22.86
C ARG A 97 -7.78 7.13 -23.23
N ILE A 98 -9.09 7.37 -23.31
CA ILE A 98 -10.08 6.37 -23.74
C ILE A 98 -9.83 6.00 -25.21
N LEU A 99 -9.74 7.01 -26.10
CA LEU A 99 -9.55 6.81 -27.54
C LEU A 99 -8.26 6.03 -27.86
N ARG A 100 -7.14 6.37 -27.20
CA ARG A 100 -5.86 5.65 -27.39
C ARG A 100 -5.87 4.20 -26.88
N ASN A 101 -6.82 3.84 -26.02
CA ASN A 101 -6.89 2.52 -25.40
C ASN A 101 -8.18 1.77 -25.78
N GLN A 102 -8.84 2.12 -26.90
CA GLN A 102 -10.10 1.50 -27.34
C GLN A 102 -10.02 -0.02 -27.49
N GLU A 103 -8.86 -0.55 -27.87
CA GLU A 103 -8.66 -2.00 -28.01
C GLU A 103 -8.46 -2.70 -26.66
N LYS A 104 -8.13 -1.95 -25.60
CA LYS A 104 -7.93 -2.51 -24.26
C LYS A 104 -9.25 -2.71 -23.55
N GLN A 105 -9.24 -3.63 -22.61
CA GLN A 105 -10.39 -3.95 -21.77
C GLN A 105 -10.27 -3.43 -20.34
N PHE A 106 -9.23 -2.66 -20.06
CA PHE A 106 -8.91 -2.16 -18.73
C PHE A 106 -8.06 -0.88 -18.80
N ILE A 107 -8.53 0.18 -18.16
CA ILE A 107 -7.76 1.38 -17.84
C ILE A 107 -8.12 1.86 -16.43
N TYR A 108 -7.15 2.28 -15.62
CA TYR A 108 -7.46 2.93 -14.35
C TYR A 108 -8.06 4.32 -14.57
N LEU A 109 -9.22 4.62 -14.01
CA LEU A 109 -9.75 5.98 -13.98
C LEU A 109 -9.11 6.76 -12.83
N ARG A 110 -9.21 6.22 -11.61
CA ARG A 110 -8.63 6.81 -10.40
C ARG A 110 -8.39 5.71 -9.37
N ARG A 111 -7.14 5.62 -8.89
CA ARG A 111 -6.79 4.70 -7.81
C ARG A 111 -6.99 5.34 -6.43
N HIS A 112 -7.27 4.51 -5.43
CA HIS A 112 -7.39 4.87 -4.01
C HIS A 112 -8.37 6.02 -3.74
N MET A 113 -9.53 5.98 -4.40
CA MET A 113 -10.64 6.90 -4.15
C MET A 113 -11.32 6.54 -2.82
N ASN A 114 -11.80 7.57 -2.11
CA ASN A 114 -12.64 7.36 -0.94
C ASN A 114 -13.88 6.53 -1.33
N PRO A 115 -14.22 5.45 -0.60
CA PRO A 115 -15.34 4.57 -0.93
C PRO A 115 -16.65 5.30 -1.18
N SER A 116 -17.03 6.27 -0.33
CA SER A 116 -18.27 7.03 -0.50
C SER A 116 -18.33 7.80 -1.83
N LYS A 117 -17.22 8.39 -2.27
CA LYS A 117 -17.16 9.08 -3.57
C LYS A 117 -17.17 8.12 -4.76
N ALA A 118 -16.59 6.94 -4.59
CA ALA A 118 -16.60 5.92 -5.61
C ALA A 118 -18.03 5.36 -5.78
N ASP A 119 -18.73 5.13 -4.68
CA ASP A 119 -20.12 4.67 -4.68
C ASP A 119 -21.06 5.69 -5.36
N ASP A 120 -20.85 6.99 -5.17
CA ASP A 120 -21.61 8.05 -5.89
C ASP A 120 -21.45 7.96 -7.42
N ILE A 121 -20.27 7.57 -7.89
CA ILE A 121 -19.98 7.41 -9.32
C ILE A 121 -20.58 6.10 -9.83
N LEU A 122 -20.43 5.01 -9.08
CA LEU A 122 -20.95 3.68 -9.43
C LEU A 122 -22.49 3.63 -9.42
N GLY A 123 -23.13 4.39 -8.52
CA GLY A 123 -24.58 4.52 -8.42
C GLY A 123 -25.24 5.15 -9.65
N ARG A 124 -24.46 5.80 -10.53
CA ARG A 124 -24.95 6.30 -11.82
C ARG A 124 -24.98 5.24 -12.92
N HIS A 125 -24.49 4.03 -12.65
CA HIS A 125 -24.52 2.90 -13.56
C HIS A 125 -23.98 3.20 -14.96
N ILE A 126 -22.88 3.96 -15.04
CA ILE A 126 -22.25 4.35 -16.29
C ILE A 126 -21.66 3.09 -16.96
N PRO A 127 -22.02 2.78 -18.22
CA PRO A 127 -21.47 1.63 -18.94
C PRO A 127 -19.93 1.67 -19.01
N GLY A 128 -19.29 0.53 -18.78
CA GLY A 128 -17.85 0.42 -18.81
C GLY A 128 -17.11 1.00 -17.60
N VAL A 129 -17.77 1.42 -16.53
CA VAL A 129 -17.13 1.90 -15.28
C VAL A 129 -17.33 0.88 -14.16
N TYR A 130 -16.23 0.53 -13.50
CA TYR A 130 -16.18 -0.52 -12.50
C TYR A 130 -15.26 -0.12 -11.34
N SER A 131 -15.39 -0.80 -10.20
CA SER A 131 -14.49 -0.65 -9.07
C SER A 131 -13.78 -1.96 -8.71
N ILE A 132 -12.64 -1.82 -8.06
CA ILE A 132 -11.95 -2.88 -7.32
C ILE A 132 -11.72 -2.33 -5.92
N GLU A 133 -12.01 -3.15 -4.91
CA GLU A 133 -11.62 -2.87 -3.54
C GLU A 133 -10.12 -3.08 -3.38
N GLU A 134 -9.43 -2.03 -2.94
CA GLU A 134 -8.02 -2.05 -2.61
C GLU A 134 -7.85 -1.52 -1.19
N HIS A 135 -6.63 -1.59 -0.67
CA HIS A 135 -6.29 -0.95 0.57
C HIS A 135 -5.32 0.20 0.31
N ARG A 136 -5.32 1.15 1.23
CA ARG A 136 -4.34 2.21 1.27
C ARG A 136 -3.84 2.35 2.69
N ARG A 137 -2.53 2.54 2.81
CA ARG A 137 -1.90 2.88 4.06
C ARG A 137 -2.21 4.29 4.53
N TYR A 138 -2.67 4.40 5.77
CA TYR A 138 -2.96 5.64 6.48
C TYR A 138 -2.11 5.71 7.75
N TYR A 139 -1.56 6.89 8.04
CA TYR A 139 -0.62 7.11 9.12
C TYR A 139 -1.22 8.13 10.11
N PRO A 140 -1.86 7.69 11.22
CA PRO A 140 -2.58 8.59 12.13
C PRO A 140 -1.69 9.66 12.76
N ALA A 141 -0.46 9.30 13.14
CA ALA A 141 0.52 10.23 13.72
C ALA A 141 1.20 11.15 12.69
N GLY A 142 0.95 10.97 11.40
CA GLY A 142 1.39 11.86 10.33
C GLY A 142 2.89 12.17 10.34
N GLU A 143 3.23 13.45 10.41
CA GLU A 143 4.62 13.93 10.38
C GLU A 143 5.45 13.60 11.62
N VAL A 144 4.80 13.27 12.74
CA VAL A 144 5.47 12.99 14.03
C VAL A 144 6.29 11.70 13.97
N THR A 145 5.87 10.74 13.15
CA THR A 145 6.49 9.40 13.02
C THR A 145 6.92 9.08 11.60
N SER A 146 6.94 10.07 10.70
CA SER A 146 7.13 9.87 9.26
C SER A 146 8.46 9.19 8.89
N HIS A 147 9.58 9.59 9.48
CA HIS A 147 10.90 8.99 9.22
C HIS A 147 11.09 7.61 9.85
N LEU A 148 10.38 7.36 10.94
CA LEU A 148 10.41 6.09 11.65
C LEU A 148 9.59 5.06 10.88
N VAL A 149 8.29 5.31 10.75
CA VAL A 149 7.34 4.40 10.09
C VAL A 149 7.64 4.32 8.59
N GLY A 150 7.98 5.45 7.98
CA GLY A 150 8.16 5.56 6.54
C GLY A 150 6.82 5.60 5.81
N PHE A 151 6.81 5.08 4.58
CA PHE A 151 5.60 5.01 3.78
C PHE A 151 5.63 3.89 2.75
N THR A 152 4.48 3.62 2.15
CA THR A 152 4.30 2.71 1.02
C THR A 152 4.08 3.43 -0.31
N ASN A 153 4.31 2.74 -1.43
CA ASN A 153 3.94 3.21 -2.76
C ASN A 153 2.44 2.99 -3.05
N ILE A 154 2.00 3.25 -4.29
CA ILE A 154 0.59 3.05 -4.68
C ILE A 154 0.20 1.57 -4.77
N ASP A 155 1.17 0.66 -4.75
CA ASP A 155 0.97 -0.79 -4.80
C ASP A 155 1.20 -1.45 -3.43
N GLU A 156 1.16 -0.63 -2.36
CA GLU A 156 1.32 -1.03 -0.95
C GLU A 156 2.66 -1.68 -0.60
N GLU A 157 3.71 -1.38 -1.37
CA GLU A 157 5.08 -1.83 -1.09
C GLU A 157 5.80 -0.78 -0.26
N GLY A 158 6.45 -1.21 0.82
CA GLY A 158 7.28 -0.35 1.67
C GLY A 158 8.38 0.34 0.89
N GLN A 159 8.59 1.63 1.14
CA GLN A 159 9.59 2.45 0.44
C GLN A 159 10.59 3.11 1.38
N GLU A 160 10.20 3.36 2.63
CA GLU A 160 11.06 4.00 3.63
C GLU A 160 10.77 3.41 5.02
N GLY A 161 11.68 3.64 5.98
CA GLY A 161 11.49 3.34 7.39
C GLY A 161 11.12 1.88 7.69
N ILE A 162 10.32 1.68 8.74
CA ILE A 162 9.80 0.35 9.14
C ILE A 162 9.00 -0.30 8.02
N GLU A 163 8.22 0.47 7.26
CA GLU A 163 7.45 -0.05 6.13
C GLU A 163 8.36 -0.76 5.11
N LEU A 164 9.55 -0.23 4.83
CA LEU A 164 10.54 -0.88 3.95
C LEU A 164 11.28 -2.02 4.65
N SER A 165 11.81 -1.78 5.86
CA SER A 165 12.65 -2.76 6.56
C SER A 165 11.91 -4.06 6.89
N PHE A 166 10.59 -3.98 7.09
CA PHE A 166 9.74 -5.11 7.41
C PHE A 166 8.67 -5.40 6.34
N ASP A 167 8.89 -4.97 5.09
CA ASP A 167 7.90 -5.13 4.02
C ASP A 167 7.42 -6.58 3.85
N GLU A 168 8.35 -7.54 3.95
CA GLU A 168 8.05 -8.97 3.80
C GLU A 168 7.09 -9.48 4.88
N PHE A 169 7.25 -9.04 6.12
CA PHE A 169 6.37 -9.41 7.24
C PHE A 169 5.02 -8.70 7.14
N LEU A 170 5.05 -7.42 6.75
CA LEU A 170 3.88 -6.55 6.71
C LEU A 170 2.95 -6.84 5.53
N LYS A 171 3.45 -7.21 4.35
CA LYS A 171 2.64 -7.28 3.10
C LYS A 171 1.60 -8.41 3.10
N GLY A 172 1.84 -9.48 3.85
CA GLY A 172 1.01 -10.69 3.80
C GLY A 172 1.02 -11.37 2.43
N GLU A 173 0.17 -12.37 2.25
CA GLU A 173 0.05 -13.11 1.01
C GLU A 173 -1.36 -13.03 0.43
N ALA A 174 -1.47 -12.51 -0.79
CA ALA A 174 -2.76 -12.45 -1.48
C ALA A 174 -3.29 -13.85 -1.81
N GLY A 175 -4.58 -14.03 -1.59
CA GLY A 175 -5.32 -15.23 -1.95
C GLY A 175 -5.76 -15.22 -3.41
N LYS A 176 -6.36 -16.32 -3.84
CA LYS A 176 -6.95 -16.50 -5.18
C LYS A 176 -8.29 -17.23 -5.05
N LYS A 177 -9.32 -16.74 -5.73
CA LYS A 177 -10.60 -17.44 -5.88
C LYS A 177 -11.06 -17.52 -7.33
N ARG A 178 -11.83 -18.55 -7.66
CA ARG A 178 -12.51 -18.68 -8.95
C ARG A 178 -13.88 -18.04 -8.85
N VAL A 179 -14.18 -17.15 -9.78
CA VAL A 179 -15.46 -16.45 -9.87
C VAL A 179 -16.06 -16.60 -11.27
N ILE A 180 -17.37 -16.72 -11.35
CA ILE A 180 -18.14 -16.55 -12.59
C ILE A 180 -18.58 -15.10 -12.66
N LYS A 181 -18.28 -14.45 -13.79
CA LYS A 181 -18.70 -13.08 -14.06
C LYS A 181 -19.82 -13.04 -15.10
N ASP A 182 -20.72 -12.07 -14.98
CA ASP A 182 -21.69 -11.76 -16.03
C ASP A 182 -21.04 -10.98 -17.19
N LEU A 183 -21.83 -10.70 -18.23
CA LEU A 183 -21.42 -9.84 -19.36
C LEU A 183 -21.04 -8.42 -18.93
N ARG A 184 -21.44 -7.99 -17.71
CA ARG A 184 -21.09 -6.71 -17.08
C ARG A 184 -19.97 -6.87 -16.05
N ARG A 185 -19.20 -7.97 -16.09
CA ARG A 185 -18.06 -8.28 -15.22
C ARG A 185 -18.33 -8.27 -13.72
N ARG A 186 -19.60 -8.30 -13.30
CA ARG A 186 -19.99 -8.45 -11.89
C ARG A 186 -19.82 -9.90 -11.48
N ILE A 187 -19.36 -10.13 -10.27
CA ILE A 187 -19.26 -11.49 -9.72
C ILE A 187 -20.67 -11.99 -9.47
N VAL A 188 -21.08 -13.02 -10.20
CA VAL A 188 -22.40 -13.67 -10.06
C VAL A 188 -22.32 -14.84 -9.11
N LYS A 189 -21.20 -15.55 -9.12
CA LYS A 189 -21.01 -16.75 -8.30
C LYS A 189 -19.54 -16.98 -7.97
N ASP A 190 -19.24 -17.19 -6.70
CA ASP A 190 -17.96 -17.75 -6.26
C ASP A 190 -17.98 -19.27 -6.53
N VAL A 191 -17.05 -19.74 -7.36
CA VAL A 191 -16.96 -21.14 -7.81
C VAL A 191 -16.11 -21.97 -6.87
N GLY A 192 -15.13 -21.34 -6.23
CA GLY A 192 -14.28 -22.01 -5.23
C GLY A 192 -13.03 -21.21 -4.87
N LEU A 193 -12.51 -21.45 -3.67
CA LEU A 193 -11.25 -20.90 -3.20
C LEU A 193 -10.09 -21.69 -3.81
N ILE A 194 -9.10 -21.01 -4.39
CA ILE A 194 -7.85 -21.63 -4.85
C ILE A 194 -6.79 -21.52 -3.75
N LYS A 195 -6.63 -20.33 -3.18
CA LYS A 195 -5.68 -20.03 -2.11
C LYS A 195 -6.31 -19.02 -1.15
N PRO A 196 -6.37 -19.25 0.17
CA PRO A 196 -6.79 -18.23 1.12
C PRO A 196 -5.80 -17.05 1.10
N ALA A 197 -6.29 -15.84 1.37
CA ALA A 197 -5.41 -14.72 1.66
C ALA A 197 -4.90 -14.86 3.10
N ALA A 198 -3.61 -14.57 3.31
CA ALA A 198 -3.01 -14.47 4.64
C ALA A 198 -2.70 -12.99 4.91
N PRO A 199 -3.23 -12.39 5.99
CA PRO A 199 -2.86 -11.03 6.35
C PRO A 199 -1.38 -10.98 6.73
N GLY A 200 -0.78 -9.80 6.58
CA GLY A 200 0.55 -9.52 7.10
C GLY A 200 0.58 -9.53 8.61
N THR A 201 1.79 -9.70 9.14
CA THR A 201 2.04 -9.74 10.58
C THR A 201 2.11 -8.31 11.14
N ASP A 202 1.43 -8.09 12.25
CA ASP A 202 1.47 -6.82 12.98
C ASP A 202 2.84 -6.61 13.64
N ILE A 203 3.27 -5.35 13.77
CA ILE A 203 4.55 -4.96 14.34
C ILE A 203 4.32 -3.92 15.43
N THR A 204 4.70 -4.27 16.65
CA THR A 204 4.79 -3.36 17.79
C THR A 204 6.19 -2.77 17.87
N LEU A 205 6.31 -1.44 17.78
CA LEU A 205 7.59 -0.74 17.89
C LEU A 205 7.97 -0.48 19.36
N SER A 206 9.27 -0.26 19.61
CA SER A 206 9.77 0.16 20.92
C SER A 206 9.40 1.61 21.30
N ILE A 207 8.89 2.35 20.34
CA ILE A 207 8.61 3.79 20.40
C ILE A 207 7.41 4.03 21.31
N ASP A 208 7.51 5.04 22.16
CA ASP A 208 6.37 5.59 22.90
C ASP A 208 5.86 6.82 22.17
N LEU A 209 4.63 6.77 21.66
CA LEU A 209 4.08 7.86 20.84
C LEU A 209 4.01 9.18 21.61
N ARG A 210 3.87 9.16 22.94
CA ARG A 210 3.84 10.37 23.78
C ARG A 210 5.22 10.99 23.87
N ALA A 211 6.25 10.17 24.10
CA ALA A 211 7.64 10.64 24.10
C ALA A 211 8.06 11.15 22.72
N GLN A 212 7.67 10.44 21.66
CA GLN A 212 7.88 10.82 20.27
C GLN A 212 7.25 12.19 19.96
N TYR A 213 5.99 12.40 20.34
CA TYR A 213 5.30 13.68 20.11
C TYR A 213 5.96 14.83 20.87
N LEU A 214 6.34 14.61 22.13
CA LEU A 214 7.05 15.61 22.93
C LEU A 214 8.38 15.98 22.27
N ALA A 215 9.20 14.99 21.92
CA ALA A 215 10.48 15.21 21.25
C ALA A 215 10.30 15.95 19.91
N TYR A 216 9.29 15.57 19.12
CA TYR A 216 8.98 16.22 17.85
C TYR A 216 8.64 17.70 18.03
N ARG A 217 7.76 18.02 18.99
CA ARG A 217 7.31 19.38 19.27
C ARG A 217 8.46 20.26 19.73
N GLU A 218 9.26 19.79 20.69
CA GLU A 218 10.38 20.57 21.22
C GLU A 218 11.48 20.77 20.16
N LEU A 219 11.78 19.73 19.36
CA LEU A 219 12.74 19.85 18.26
C LEU A 219 12.26 20.84 17.19
N LEU A 220 10.98 20.79 16.81
CA LEU A 220 10.39 21.74 15.87
C LEU A 220 10.47 23.18 16.39
N SER A 221 10.15 23.39 17.67
CA SER A 221 10.24 24.69 18.33
C SER A 221 11.68 25.22 18.27
N ALA A 222 12.66 24.40 18.69
CA ALA A 222 14.06 24.78 18.70
C ALA A 222 14.61 25.09 17.29
N VAL A 223 14.30 24.25 16.29
CA VAL A 223 14.74 24.48 14.91
C VAL A 223 14.15 25.77 14.34
N THR A 224 12.89 26.06 14.66
CA THR A 224 12.21 27.29 14.22
C THR A 224 12.77 28.53 14.92
N GLU A 225 12.91 28.48 16.25
CA GLU A 225 13.42 29.57 17.08
C GLU A 225 14.84 29.97 16.67
N TYR A 226 15.73 28.98 16.53
CA TYR A 226 17.13 29.21 16.16
C TYR A 226 17.35 29.30 14.65
N ARG A 227 16.29 29.18 13.83
CA ARG A 227 16.37 29.14 12.36
C ARG A 227 17.41 28.13 11.86
N ALA A 228 17.48 26.98 12.52
CA ALA A 228 18.39 25.91 12.14
C ALA A 228 17.96 25.29 10.81
N SER A 229 18.93 24.79 10.02
CA SER A 229 18.63 24.13 8.76
C SER A 229 18.01 22.75 8.94
N SER A 230 18.35 22.06 10.04
CA SER A 230 17.86 20.74 10.40
C SER A 230 18.17 20.44 11.87
N GLY A 231 17.56 19.38 12.39
CA GLY A 231 17.86 18.87 13.73
C GLY A 231 17.39 17.42 13.86
N SER A 232 17.94 16.70 14.83
CA SER A 232 17.53 15.33 15.18
C SER A 232 17.56 15.17 16.70
N ALA A 233 16.64 14.36 17.24
CA ALA A 233 16.65 13.98 18.65
C ALA A 233 16.29 12.50 18.80
N VAL A 234 17.00 11.81 19.69
CA VAL A 234 16.83 10.39 19.98
C VAL A 234 16.74 10.20 21.49
N ALA A 235 15.74 9.45 21.95
CA ALA A 235 15.60 9.02 23.33
C ALA A 235 15.71 7.50 23.42
N ILE A 236 16.54 7.01 24.32
CA ILE A 236 16.85 5.58 24.49
C ILE A 236 16.62 5.19 25.95
N ASP A 237 15.99 4.04 26.17
CA ASP A 237 15.95 3.41 27.49
C ASP A 237 17.31 2.76 27.79
N ILE A 238 17.99 3.22 28.84
CA ILE A 238 19.35 2.80 29.17
C ILE A 238 19.41 1.34 29.66
N LYS A 239 18.31 0.80 30.20
CA LYS A 239 18.27 -0.57 30.73
C LYS A 239 18.03 -1.61 29.64
N THR A 240 17.19 -1.29 28.67
CA THR A 240 16.77 -2.23 27.60
C THR A 240 17.48 -1.98 26.27
N GLY A 241 17.99 -0.76 26.05
CA GLY A 241 18.51 -0.32 24.76
C GLY A 241 17.42 0.05 23.75
N GLU A 242 16.14 0.02 24.15
CA GLU A 242 15.01 0.38 23.30
C GLU A 242 15.05 1.86 22.90
N VAL A 243 14.77 2.15 21.63
CA VAL A 243 14.56 3.53 21.17
C VAL A 243 13.13 3.93 21.49
N LEU A 244 12.96 4.91 22.37
CA LEU A 244 11.67 5.43 22.83
C LEU A 244 11.14 6.54 21.93
N ALA A 245 12.04 7.33 21.36
CA ALA A 245 11.71 8.37 20.39
C ALA A 245 12.87 8.59 19.41
N LEU A 246 12.54 8.86 18.15
CA LEU A 246 13.48 9.23 17.10
C LEU A 246 12.79 10.21 16.15
N VAL A 247 13.21 11.48 16.19
CA VAL A 247 12.57 12.58 15.45
C VAL A 247 13.61 13.37 14.67
N ASN A 248 13.22 13.87 13.50
CA ASN A 248 14.05 14.74 12.67
C ASN A 248 13.26 15.96 12.21
N GLN A 249 13.98 17.04 11.89
CA GLN A 249 13.47 18.22 11.20
C GLN A 249 14.39 18.55 10.00
N PRO A 250 13.83 18.97 8.85
CA PRO A 250 12.40 19.03 8.52
C PRO A 250 11.74 17.65 8.40
N SER A 251 10.44 17.57 8.70
CA SER A 251 9.59 16.38 8.50
C SER A 251 8.66 16.52 7.30
N TYR A 252 7.81 15.52 7.06
CA TYR A 252 6.81 15.49 5.98
C TYR A 252 5.57 14.68 6.41
N ASN A 253 4.43 14.93 5.79
CA ASN A 253 3.21 14.16 6.03
C ASN A 253 3.12 12.96 5.07
N PRO A 254 3.24 11.71 5.53
CA PRO A 254 3.22 10.53 4.67
C PRO A 254 1.85 10.27 4.01
N ASN A 255 0.77 10.85 4.55
CA ASN A 255 -0.57 10.77 3.97
C ASN A 255 -0.76 11.70 2.76
N ASN A 256 0.02 12.78 2.66
CA ASN A 256 -0.06 13.76 1.58
C ASN A 256 1.34 14.12 1.09
N ARG A 257 1.89 13.27 0.22
CA ARG A 257 3.23 13.41 -0.33
C ARG A 257 3.19 14.18 -1.65
N THR A 258 4.04 15.19 -1.76
CA THR A 258 4.29 15.96 -2.97
C THR A 258 5.74 15.80 -3.42
N ARG A 259 6.06 16.14 -4.67
CA ARG A 259 7.45 16.10 -5.16
C ARG A 259 8.39 17.04 -4.37
N GLY A 260 7.85 18.07 -3.72
CA GLY A 260 8.63 18.99 -2.88
C GLY A 260 9.14 18.36 -1.58
N ASP A 261 8.57 17.24 -1.14
CA ASP A 261 8.90 16.60 0.13
C ASP A 261 10.11 15.67 0.05
N VAL A 262 10.62 15.36 -1.14
CA VAL A 262 11.74 14.40 -1.33
C VAL A 262 12.97 14.74 -0.47
N PRO A 263 13.41 16.02 -0.33
CA PRO A 263 14.52 16.35 0.56
C PRO A 263 14.24 16.07 2.05
N ASN A 264 12.96 16.01 2.44
CA ASN A 264 12.51 15.82 3.82
C ASN A 264 12.35 14.34 4.18
N PHE A 265 12.48 13.40 3.23
CA PHE A 265 12.36 11.96 3.51
C PHE A 265 13.55 11.41 4.30
N ARG A 266 14.67 12.14 4.31
CA ARG A 266 15.93 11.72 4.94
C ARG A 266 15.79 11.57 6.45
N ASN A 267 15.98 10.34 6.94
CA ASN A 267 16.06 10.05 8.37
C ASN A 267 17.47 10.40 8.92
N ARG A 268 17.67 11.68 9.23
CA ARG A 268 18.96 12.26 9.61
C ARG A 268 19.61 11.59 10.82
N ALA A 269 18.83 11.22 11.83
CA ALA A 269 19.31 10.50 13.01
C ALA A 269 20.03 9.19 12.67
N LEU A 270 19.69 8.55 11.55
CA LEU A 270 20.28 7.29 11.10
C LEU A 270 21.28 7.46 9.95
N THR A 271 21.10 8.46 9.09
CA THR A 271 21.89 8.61 7.86
C THR A 271 22.99 9.66 7.92
N ASP A 272 22.88 10.64 8.80
CA ASP A 272 23.79 11.81 8.80
C ASP A 272 24.95 11.54 9.76
N VAL A 273 26.16 11.51 9.20
CA VAL A 273 27.39 11.43 9.99
C VAL A 273 27.89 12.83 10.30
N PHE A 274 28.35 13.05 11.53
CA PHE A 274 28.97 14.30 11.98
C PHE A 274 30.06 14.01 13.00
N GLU A 275 31.01 14.94 13.14
CA GLU A 275 32.03 14.86 14.18
C GLU A 275 31.40 15.18 15.55
N PRO A 276 31.46 14.27 16.54
CA PRO A 276 30.73 14.44 17.79
C PRO A 276 31.35 15.50 18.73
N GLY A 277 32.55 16.00 18.41
CA GLY A 277 33.19 17.08 19.15
C GLY A 277 33.34 16.79 20.64
N SER A 278 32.97 17.73 21.50
CA SER A 278 33.13 17.57 22.95
C SER A 278 32.26 16.47 23.57
N THR A 279 31.26 15.93 22.86
CA THR A 279 30.36 14.90 23.41
C THR A 279 31.05 13.54 23.62
N VAL A 280 32.19 13.28 22.98
CA VAL A 280 32.97 12.05 23.21
C VAL A 280 33.91 12.10 24.39
N LYS A 281 34.18 13.29 24.96
CA LYS A 281 35.10 13.47 26.09
C LYS A 281 34.82 12.54 27.29
N PRO A 282 33.56 12.24 27.67
CA PRO A 282 33.28 11.28 28.73
C PRO A 282 33.92 9.90 28.49
N PHE A 283 33.99 9.41 27.25
CA PHE A 283 34.65 8.15 26.93
C PHE A 283 36.16 8.24 27.11
N THR A 284 36.79 9.35 26.70
CA THR A 284 38.23 9.60 26.93
C THR A 284 38.53 9.63 28.42
N VAL A 285 37.69 10.30 29.22
CA VAL A 285 37.83 10.35 30.68
C VAL A 285 37.63 8.96 31.28
N ALA A 286 36.63 8.20 30.84
CA ALA A 286 36.42 6.83 31.30
C ALA A 286 37.64 5.93 31.00
N ALA A 287 38.24 6.05 29.82
CA ALA A 287 39.47 5.33 29.47
C ALA A 287 40.66 5.75 30.34
N ALA A 288 40.81 7.06 30.60
CA ALA A 288 41.86 7.58 31.47
C ALA A 288 41.73 7.05 32.90
N LEU A 289 40.54 7.08 33.48
CA LEU A 289 40.26 6.52 34.81
C LEU A 289 40.47 5.00 34.85
N SER A 290 40.01 4.29 33.82
CA SER A 290 40.16 2.82 33.71
C SER A 290 41.61 2.38 33.55
N SER A 291 42.49 3.25 33.03
CA SER A 291 43.92 2.96 32.91
C SER A 291 44.65 2.87 34.25
N GLY A 292 44.03 3.32 35.36
CA GLY A 292 44.65 3.41 36.68
C GLY A 292 45.73 4.51 36.81
N LYS A 293 46.15 5.13 35.71
CA LYS A 293 47.16 6.22 35.69
C LYS A 293 46.60 7.56 36.16
N TRP A 294 45.27 7.73 36.05
CA TRP A 294 44.58 8.97 36.35
C TRP A 294 43.44 8.73 37.35
N LYS A 295 43.17 9.72 38.19
CA LYS A 295 42.07 9.72 39.15
C LYS A 295 41.16 10.91 38.89
N ALA A 296 39.94 10.89 39.42
CA ALA A 296 38.96 11.97 39.25
C ALA A 296 39.48 13.34 39.74
N TYR A 297 40.43 13.34 40.67
CA TYR A 297 41.04 14.54 41.25
C TYR A 297 42.47 14.82 40.74
N SER A 298 42.93 14.10 39.71
CA SER A 298 44.21 14.41 39.06
C SER A 298 44.14 15.81 38.43
N LYS A 299 45.17 16.62 38.67
CA LYS A 299 45.30 17.95 38.05
C LYS A 299 46.03 17.86 36.72
N LEU A 300 45.53 18.58 35.72
CA LEU A 300 46.15 18.76 34.41
C LEU A 300 46.39 20.26 34.22
N ASP A 301 47.60 20.64 33.81
CA ASP A 301 47.85 22.00 33.35
C ASP A 301 47.35 22.14 31.91
N THR A 302 46.43 23.07 31.68
CA THR A 302 45.82 23.36 30.38
C THR A 302 46.21 24.75 29.89
N SER A 303 47.30 25.33 30.39
CA SER A 303 47.73 26.69 30.04
C SER A 303 48.44 26.72 28.67
N PRO A 304 48.20 27.74 27.84
CA PRO A 304 47.21 28.82 27.95
C PRO A 304 45.84 28.48 27.31
N GLY A 305 45.67 27.24 26.86
CA GLY A 305 44.55 26.72 26.08
C GLY A 305 45.01 25.57 25.21
#